data_AF-W8T4M1-F1
#
_entry.id   AF-W8T4M1-F1
#
_cell.length_a   1.000
_cell.length_b   1.000
_cell.length_c   1.000
_cell.angle_alpha   90.00
_cell.angle_beta   90.00
_cell.angle_gamma   90.00
#
_symmetry.space_group_name_H-M   'P 1'
#
loop_
_entity.id
_entity.type
_entity.pdbx_description
1 polymer ?
#
loop_
_entity_poly.entity_id
_entity_poly.type
_entity_poly.pdbx_seq_one_letter_code
_entity_poly.pdbx_strand_id
1 'polypeptide(L)'
;MKEIEKIFKKIYSIKNYDCLYTVEYVDEYHRDHREKYITNDDLQSLNDILESTDFKNGMDVYVNEKSLVFLVHGQGYTRLGEYHLVETKVTVQAFDNYGYEVDLGSFFQDKKKDRNEPNL
;
A
#
# COMPACT_ATOMS: atom_id res chain seq x y z
N MET A 1 7.25 13.16 -3.97
CA MET A 1 6.95 12.52 -5.28
C MET A 1 7.96 11.46 -5.69
N LYS A 2 9.27 11.75 -5.75
CA LYS A 2 10.31 10.79 -6.20
C LYS A 2 10.37 9.43 -5.47
N GLU A 3 9.87 9.33 -4.25
CA GLU A 3 9.90 8.09 -3.45
C GLU A 3 8.76 7.15 -3.79
N ILE A 4 7.52 7.64 -3.80
CA ILE A 4 6.35 6.89 -4.23
C ILE A 4 6.53 6.38 -5.67
N GLU A 5 7.02 7.21 -6.58
CA GLU A 5 7.33 6.77 -7.96
C GLU A 5 8.33 5.61 -8.01
N LYS A 6 9.32 5.57 -7.10
CA LYS A 6 10.28 4.46 -7.02
C LYS A 6 9.60 3.19 -6.49
N ILE A 7 8.71 3.32 -5.52
CA ILE A 7 7.91 2.21 -4.98
C ILE A 7 7.07 1.61 -6.11
N PHE A 8 6.29 2.41 -6.82
CA PHE A 8 5.48 1.93 -7.96
C PHE A 8 6.34 1.31 -9.06
N LYS A 9 7.47 1.91 -9.44
CA LYS A 9 8.40 1.30 -10.39
C LYS A 9 8.89 -0.07 -9.92
N LYS A 10 9.14 -0.25 -8.62
CA LYS A 10 9.53 -1.53 -8.05
C LYS A 10 8.38 -2.54 -8.11
N ILE A 11 7.16 -2.13 -7.77
CA ILE A 11 5.94 -2.95 -7.87
C ILE A 11 5.72 -3.43 -9.31
N TYR A 12 5.81 -2.54 -10.30
CA TYR A 12 5.66 -2.91 -11.71
C TYR A 12 6.82 -3.75 -12.25
N SER A 13 7.94 -3.83 -11.53
CA SER A 13 9.10 -4.67 -11.90
C SER A 13 9.06 -6.08 -11.32
N ILE A 14 8.23 -6.32 -10.31
CA ILE A 14 8.06 -7.67 -9.73
C ILE A 14 6.99 -8.45 -10.48
N LYS A 15 6.98 -9.78 -10.30
CA LYS A 15 5.97 -10.65 -10.91
C LYS A 15 4.57 -10.17 -10.57
N ASN A 16 3.65 -10.21 -11.54
CA ASN A 16 2.24 -9.93 -11.31
C ASN A 16 1.63 -11.10 -10.52
N TYR A 17 1.53 -10.93 -9.19
CA TYR A 17 0.97 -11.94 -8.30
C TYR A 17 -0.53 -11.78 -8.18
N ASP A 18 -1.23 -12.87 -7.85
CA ASP A 18 -2.61 -12.80 -7.40
C ASP A 18 -2.62 -12.12 -6.02
N CYS A 19 -3.48 -11.12 -5.85
CA CYS A 19 -3.51 -10.29 -4.65
C CYS A 19 -4.90 -10.25 -4.01
N LEU A 20 -4.90 -10.22 -2.68
CA LEU A 20 -6.06 -9.87 -1.87
C LEU A 20 -5.87 -8.42 -1.39
N TYR A 21 -6.78 -7.56 -1.80
CA TYR A 21 -6.84 -6.16 -1.39
C TYR A 21 -7.87 -6.02 -0.29
N THR A 22 -7.46 -5.52 0.88
CA THR A 22 -8.38 -5.08 1.94
C THR A 22 -8.34 -3.56 2.01
N VAL A 23 -9.50 -2.92 1.84
CA VAL A 23 -9.64 -1.47 1.88
C VAL A 23 -10.57 -1.10 3.03
N GLU A 24 -10.06 -0.30 3.96
CA GLU A 24 -10.79 0.12 5.15
C GLU A 24 -10.51 1.58 5.50
N TYR A 25 -11.55 2.29 5.95
CA TYR A 25 -11.40 3.63 6.49
C TYR A 25 -10.85 3.55 7.91
N VAL A 26 -9.87 4.40 8.23
CA VAL A 26 -9.22 4.42 9.55
C VAL A 26 -9.50 5.69 10.33
N ASP A 27 -9.97 6.75 9.68
CA ASP A 27 -10.46 7.94 10.37
C ASP A 27 -11.79 7.64 11.09
N GLU A 28 -11.97 8.22 12.27
CA GLU A 28 -13.03 7.84 13.22
C GLU A 28 -14.43 7.87 12.58
N TYR A 29 -14.74 8.94 11.84
CA TYR A 29 -16.07 9.09 11.25
C TYR A 29 -16.32 8.05 10.17
N HIS A 30 -15.42 7.90 9.18
CA HIS A 30 -15.69 6.99 8.07
C HIS A 30 -15.56 5.53 8.48
N ARG A 31 -14.65 5.19 9.40
CA ARG A 31 -14.53 3.84 9.96
C ARG A 31 -15.85 3.34 10.57
N ASP A 32 -16.57 4.23 11.25
CA ASP A 32 -17.82 3.86 11.94
C ASP A 32 -19.05 3.88 11.00
N HIS A 33 -18.93 4.45 9.80
CA HIS A 33 -20.05 4.66 8.87
C HIS A 33 -19.88 3.98 7.50
N ARG A 34 -18.72 3.40 7.22
CA ARG A 34 -18.43 2.74 5.95
C ARG A 34 -17.84 1.36 6.19
N GLU A 35 -18.35 0.39 5.44
CA GLU A 35 -17.85 -0.97 5.50
C GLU A 35 -16.48 -1.05 4.83
N LYS A 36 -15.61 -1.87 5.41
CA LYS A 36 -14.43 -2.37 4.71
C LYS A 36 -14.88 -3.21 3.52
N TYR A 37 -14.13 -3.16 2.42
CA TYR A 37 -14.32 -4.11 1.32
C TYR A 37 -13.05 -4.87 1.01
N ILE A 38 -13.23 -6.07 0.46
CA ILE A 38 -12.17 -6.99 0.13
C ILE A 38 -12.37 -7.42 -1.32
N THR A 39 -11.32 -7.35 -2.13
CA THR A 39 -11.36 -7.79 -3.52
C THR A 39 -10.10 -8.59 -3.87
N ASN A 40 -10.26 -9.54 -4.78
CA ASN A 40 -9.14 -10.25 -5.38
C ASN A 40 -8.86 -9.65 -6.75
N ASP A 41 -7.62 -9.27 -6.99
CA ASP A 41 -7.15 -8.78 -8.28
C ASP A 41 -5.65 -9.03 -8.39
N ASP A 42 -5.05 -8.74 -9.53
CA ASP A 42 -3.61 -8.86 -9.68
C ASP A 42 -2.85 -7.67 -9.09
N LEU A 43 -1.55 -7.81 -8.89
CA LEU A 43 -0.69 -6.78 -8.33
C LEU A 43 -0.61 -5.51 -9.21
N GLN A 44 -0.80 -5.63 -10.53
CA GLN A 44 -0.77 -4.49 -11.45
C GLN A 44 -2.05 -3.64 -11.36
N SER A 45 -3.16 -4.21 -10.90
CA SER A 45 -4.40 -3.49 -10.57
C SER A 45 -4.29 -2.57 -9.35
N LEU A 46 -3.15 -2.55 -8.64
CA LEU A 46 -2.94 -1.67 -7.48
C LEU A 46 -3.29 -0.20 -7.75
N ASN A 47 -2.93 0.32 -8.92
CA ASN A 47 -3.23 1.72 -9.25
C ASN A 47 -4.74 1.96 -9.31
N ASP A 48 -5.49 1.06 -9.94
CA ASP A 48 -6.95 1.15 -10.05
C ASP A 48 -7.61 1.05 -8.66
N ILE A 49 -7.08 0.18 -7.78
CA ILE A 49 -7.53 0.09 -6.39
C ILE A 49 -7.28 1.41 -5.66
N LEU A 50 -6.12 2.03 -5.81
CA LEU A 50 -5.80 3.31 -5.15
C LEU A 50 -6.64 4.46 -5.72
N GLU A 51 -6.85 4.51 -7.02
CA GLU A 51 -7.71 5.51 -7.69
C GLU A 51 -9.18 5.37 -7.31
N SER A 52 -9.63 4.17 -6.90
CA SER A 52 -10.98 3.98 -6.37
C SER A 52 -11.18 4.59 -4.96
N THR A 53 -10.09 4.93 -4.26
CA THR A 53 -10.15 5.64 -2.98
C THR A 53 -10.22 7.16 -3.19
N ASP A 54 -10.50 7.92 -2.12
CA ASP A 54 -10.47 9.38 -2.18
C ASP A 54 -9.03 9.92 -2.20
N PHE A 55 -8.19 9.55 -3.16
CA PHE A 55 -6.77 9.92 -3.17
C PHE A 55 -6.55 11.39 -3.58
N LYS A 56 -6.23 12.27 -2.61
CA LYS A 56 -6.05 13.73 -2.87
C LYS A 56 -4.78 14.34 -2.30
N ASN A 57 -4.41 13.96 -1.07
CA ASN A 57 -3.41 14.64 -0.26
C ASN A 57 -2.11 13.84 -0.09
N GLY A 58 -1.91 12.79 -0.89
CA GLY A 58 -0.74 11.92 -0.79
C GLY A 58 -1.07 10.56 -0.18
N MET A 59 -0.01 9.78 0.05
CA MET A 59 -0.09 8.50 0.75
C MET A 59 1.24 8.22 1.44
N ASP A 60 1.18 7.45 2.51
CA ASP A 60 2.33 6.80 3.12
C ASP A 60 2.31 5.31 2.76
N VAL A 61 3.49 4.71 2.62
CA VAL A 61 3.62 3.29 2.27
C VAL A 61 4.55 2.63 3.26
N TYR A 62 4.12 1.49 3.81
CA TYR A 62 4.94 0.69 4.72
C TYR A 62 4.68 -0.81 4.52
N VAL A 63 5.61 -1.61 5.04
CA VAL A 63 5.48 -3.06 5.09
C VAL A 63 4.89 -3.43 6.45
N ASN A 64 3.86 -4.27 6.45
CA ASN A 64 3.35 -4.91 7.64
C ASN A 64 3.44 -6.43 7.47
N GLU A 65 4.34 -7.06 8.23
CA GLU A 65 4.72 -8.46 8.05
C GLU A 65 5.17 -8.73 6.59
N LYS A 66 4.34 -9.40 5.79
CA LYS A 66 4.58 -9.70 4.38
C LYS A 66 3.81 -8.80 3.41
N SER A 67 2.91 -7.96 3.94
CA SER A 67 1.98 -7.15 3.15
C SER A 67 2.55 -5.77 2.87
N LEU A 68 2.14 -5.18 1.74
CA LEU A 68 2.27 -3.74 1.53
C LEU A 68 1.02 -3.03 2.03
N VAL A 69 1.22 -1.94 2.75
CA VAL A 69 0.13 -1.10 3.25
C VAL A 69 0.30 0.31 2.73
N PHE A 70 -0.76 0.83 2.14
CA PHE A 70 -0.87 2.20 1.67
C PHE A 70 -1.87 2.93 2.57
N LEU A 71 -1.42 3.96 3.26
CA LEU A 71 -2.29 4.88 3.99
C LEU A 71 -2.55 6.08 3.09
N VAL A 72 -3.72 6.12 2.47
CA VAL A 72 -4.11 7.13 1.49
C VAL A 72 -4.83 8.28 2.19
N HIS A 73 -4.34 9.50 1.95
CA HIS A 73 -4.87 10.74 2.52
C HIS A 73 -5.82 11.40 1.54
N GLY A 74 -7.09 11.46 1.91
CA GLY A 74 -8.17 11.99 1.09
C GLY A 74 -8.65 13.35 1.49
N GLN A 75 -9.89 13.68 1.14
CA GLN A 75 -10.45 15.01 1.31
C GLN A 75 -10.45 15.44 2.77
N GLY A 76 -10.16 16.73 3.00
CA GLY A 76 -10.35 17.34 4.29
C GLY A 76 -11.81 17.50 4.66
N TYR A 77 -12.14 17.24 5.92
CA TYR A 77 -13.47 17.49 6.47
C TYR A 77 -13.37 18.09 7.86
N THR A 78 -14.43 18.78 8.29
CA THR A 78 -14.51 19.36 9.63
C THR A 78 -15.59 18.63 10.43
N ARG A 79 -15.25 18.16 11.62
CA ARG A 79 -16.17 17.51 12.54
C ARG A 79 -15.93 18.05 13.94
N LEU A 80 -17.01 18.44 14.63
CA LEU A 80 -16.94 19.01 15.99
C LEU A 80 -15.96 20.20 16.12
N GLY A 81 -15.75 20.96 15.05
CA GLY A 81 -14.82 22.10 15.01
C GLY A 81 -13.37 21.74 14.74
N GLU A 82 -13.03 20.46 14.59
CA GLU A 82 -11.69 19.99 14.27
C GLU A 82 -11.58 19.59 12.79
N TYR A 83 -10.42 19.86 12.19
CA TYR A 83 -10.11 19.46 10.83
C TYR A 83 -9.48 18.07 10.81
N HIS A 84 -9.99 17.21 9.93
CA HIS A 84 -9.52 15.85 9.71
C HIS A 84 -9.33 15.61 8.21
N LEU A 85 -8.66 14.50 7.88
CA LEU A 85 -8.62 13.97 6.52
C LEU A 85 -9.39 12.65 6.50
N VAL A 86 -10.03 12.35 5.37
CA VAL A 86 -10.44 10.97 5.09
C VAL A 86 -9.17 10.14 4.98
N GLU A 87 -9.03 9.09 5.80
CA GLU A 87 -7.87 8.21 5.76
C GLU A 87 -8.32 6.81 5.38
N THR A 88 -7.78 6.29 4.27
CA THR A 88 -8.08 4.96 3.75
C THR A 88 -6.84 4.10 3.80
N LYS A 89 -6.91 2.95 4.47
CA LYS A 89 -5.83 1.96 4.50
C LYS A 89 -6.12 0.87 3.47
N VAL A 90 -5.23 0.74 2.50
CA VAL A 90 -5.23 -0.34 1.50
C VAL A 90 -4.12 -1.33 1.86
N THR A 91 -4.49 -2.55 2.23
CA THR A 91 -3.56 -3.64 2.52
C THR A 91 -3.52 -4.61 1.35
N VAL A 92 -2.32 -4.92 0.87
CA VAL A 92 -2.07 -5.80 -0.27
C VAL A 92 -1.35 -7.05 0.22
N GLN A 93 -2.02 -8.19 0.15
CA GLN A 93 -1.43 -9.51 0.34
C GLN A 93 -1.25 -10.16 -1.02
N ALA A 94 -0.11 -10.79 -1.27
CA ALA A 94 0.18 -11.47 -2.54
C ALA A 94 0.32 -12.97 -2.34
N PHE A 95 -0.08 -13.73 -3.34
CA PHE A 95 -0.05 -15.19 -3.35
C PHE A 95 0.63 -15.69 -4.63
N ASP A 96 1.41 -16.77 -4.51
CA ASP A 96 1.94 -17.47 -5.66
C ASP A 96 0.89 -18.36 -6.31
N ASN A 97 1.26 -19.01 -7.43
CA ASN A 97 0.35 -19.88 -8.19
C ASN A 97 -0.03 -21.18 -7.47
N TYR A 98 0.48 -21.41 -6.26
CA TYR A 98 0.10 -22.52 -5.38
C TYR A 98 -0.73 -22.05 -4.18
N GLY A 99 -1.01 -20.75 -4.08
CA GLY A 99 -1.75 -20.14 -2.97
C GLY A 99 -0.89 -19.85 -1.75
N TYR A 100 0.45 -19.95 -1.84
CA TYR A 100 1.32 -19.57 -0.73
C TYR A 100 1.53 -18.06 -0.71
N GLU A 101 1.45 -17.48 0.48
CA GLU A 101 1.66 -16.06 0.70
C GLU A 101 3.11 -15.65 0.37
N VAL A 102 3.23 -14.62 -0.45
CA VAL A 102 4.48 -14.01 -0.90
C VAL A 102 4.85 -12.87 0.04
N ASP A 103 6.10 -12.83 0.48
CA ASP A 103 6.65 -11.70 1.23
C ASP A 103 6.93 -10.52 0.29
N LEU A 104 5.96 -9.61 0.17
CA LEU A 104 6.13 -8.40 -0.64
C LEU A 104 7.21 -7.47 -0.06
N GLY A 105 7.34 -7.43 1.27
CA GLY A 105 8.33 -6.61 1.97
C GLY A 105 9.76 -6.95 1.59
N SER A 106 10.05 -8.22 1.32
CA SER A 106 11.36 -8.68 0.86
C SER A 106 11.82 -8.01 -0.43
N PHE A 107 10.90 -7.60 -1.31
CA PHE A 107 11.25 -6.87 -2.53
C PHE A 107 11.71 -5.45 -2.26
N PHE A 108 11.33 -4.84 -1.13
CA PHE A 108 11.64 -3.45 -0.79
C PHE A 108 12.86 -3.30 0.12
N GLN A 109 13.39 -4.40 0.65
CA GLN A 109 14.66 -4.40 1.34
C GLN A 109 15.80 -4.16 0.34
N ASP A 110 16.57 -3.08 0.53
CA ASP A 110 17.82 -2.93 -0.19
C ASP A 110 18.75 -4.06 0.23
N LYS A 111 19.17 -4.90 -0.72
CA LYS A 111 20.36 -5.72 -0.50
C LYS A 111 21.49 -4.73 -0.25
N LYS A 112 21.92 -4.57 1.00
CA LYS A 112 23.26 -4.06 1.26
C LYS A 112 24.16 -4.94 0.41
N LYS A 113 24.70 -4.40 -0.69
CA LYS A 113 25.91 -4.93 -1.27
C LYS A 113 26.88 -4.90 -0.10
N ASP A 114 27.28 -6.06 0.41
CA ASP A 114 28.54 -6.19 1.11
C ASP A 114 29.61 -5.68 0.14
N ARG A 115 29.86 -4.37 0.22
CA ARG A 115 31.04 -3.76 -0.34
C ARG A 115 32.16 -4.23 0.56
N ASN A 116 32.67 -5.42 0.27
CA ASN A 116 34.07 -5.71 0.52
C ASN A 116 34.86 -4.70 -0.33
N GLU A 117 35.07 -3.50 0.20
CA GLU A 117 36.14 -2.64 -0.28
C GLU A 117 37.44 -3.35 0.11
N PRO A 118 38.27 -3.79 -0.85
CA PRO A 118 39.61 -4.21 -0.49
C PRO A 118 40.33 -2.97 0.03
N ASN A 119 40.86 -3.07 1.24
CA ASN A 119 41.79 -2.07 1.80
C ASN A 119 42.89 -1.81 0.77
N LEU A 120 42.97 -0.56 0.31
CA LEU A 120 44.11 0.00 -0.40
C LEU A 120 44.48 1.32 0.27
#